data_AF-A0A9E0Z7C0-F1
#
_entry.id   AF-A0A9E0Z7C0-F1
#
_cell.length_a   1.000
_cell.length_b   1.000
_cell.length_c   1.000
_cell.angle_alpha   90.00
_cell.angle_beta   90.00
_cell.angle_gamma   90.00
#
_symmetry.space_group_name_H-M   'P 1'
#
loop_
_entity.id
_entity.type
_entity.pdbx_description
1 polymer ?
#
loop_
_entity_poly.entity_id
_entity_poly.type
_entity_poly.pdbx_seq_one_letter_code
_entity_poly.pdbx_strand_id
1 'polypeptide(L)'
;MKIEHDILPHSTQRLEKILRKLDEELIPKLSERVSVKEYAAKLTVHAEIYYVVEHGEDIANAAVYMNEKGKGFISSFGVLPKYQRIGAGRILMRRILCDAKQKGIEELSLEVFDENERAVRFYYAQGFVAEGKKGKWLRMKYRTEIEKRKREKEQKENEKGEKMGKTVNLKRTAFCITQRCTLRCKLCLAFIPYYKDPKDVTREEAERVLDNYFQVVDVADVFTITGGEPLMNKDLVPILEKLYTYTPEQVKRVDFVTNGTLKIPEEVLDVFERNKEKTRIVLSDYGELSSKIDWVENQLTEREIPYRVSKFHGNDLYFDGWIDFTDHSRKIDTIEERDAMSQQCIHSVGKYFLINEGELHSCSRSYWRMRQGIIPKNPEEYVPLMDQAIPVEEKRETVRKMLIQKSSESCAHCVGLRNGVKRCYPAEQLP
;
A
#
# COMPACT_ATOMS: atom_id res chain seq x y z
N MET A 1 -35.30 31.75 28.31
CA MET A 1 -34.28 30.76 28.75
C MET A 1 -32.86 31.32 28.72
N LYS A 2 -32.18 31.36 29.88
CA LYS A 2 -30.75 31.67 30.04
C LYS A 2 -29.99 30.38 30.38
N ILE A 3 -28.79 30.19 29.82
CA ILE A 3 -27.91 29.09 30.24
C ILE A 3 -26.98 29.59 31.33
N GLU A 4 -26.92 28.85 32.43
CA GLU A 4 -25.93 29.07 33.48
C GLU A 4 -25.01 27.86 33.51
N HIS A 5 -23.75 28.09 33.16
CA HIS A 5 -22.66 27.17 33.44
C HIS A 5 -22.07 27.64 34.75
N ASP A 6 -22.31 26.87 35.79
CA ASP A 6 -21.86 27.19 37.13
C ASP A 6 -20.32 27.01 37.14
N ILE A 7 -19.56 28.05 37.49
CA ILE A 7 -18.10 27.97 37.61
C ILE A 7 -17.80 27.78 39.09
N LEU A 8 -16.99 26.77 39.42
CA LEU A 8 -16.68 26.35 40.79
C LEU A 8 -16.48 27.52 41.78
N PRO A 9 -16.99 27.40 43.04
CA PRO A 9 -17.61 26.22 43.64
C PRO A 9 -19.13 26.11 43.38
N HIS A 10 -19.61 24.88 43.14
CA HIS A 10 -21.02 24.58 42.88
C HIS A 10 -21.87 24.53 44.15
N SER A 11 -23.10 25.03 44.10
CA SER A 11 -24.06 24.85 45.19
C SER A 11 -24.67 23.44 45.16
N THR A 12 -24.18 22.55 46.04
CA THR A 12 -24.74 21.19 46.23
C THR A 12 -26.23 21.24 46.53
N GLN A 13 -26.70 22.24 47.29
CA GLN A 13 -28.12 22.41 47.60
C GLN A 13 -28.95 22.75 46.36
N ARG A 14 -28.43 23.59 45.44
CA ARG A 14 -29.11 23.92 44.18
C ARG A 14 -29.21 22.69 43.27
N LEU A 15 -28.12 21.95 43.10
CA LEU A 15 -28.10 20.73 42.30
C LEU A 15 -29.02 19.65 42.87
N GLU A 16 -28.97 19.40 44.17
CA GLU A 16 -29.87 18.44 44.83
C GLU A 16 -31.35 18.82 44.59
N LYS A 17 -31.70 20.10 44.76
CA LYS A 17 -33.07 20.58 44.56
C LYS A 17 -33.58 20.31 43.14
N ILE A 18 -32.80 20.60 42.10
CA ILE A 18 -33.25 20.34 40.72
C ILE A 18 -33.26 18.85 40.39
N LEU A 19 -32.31 18.06 40.88
CA LEU A 19 -32.28 16.61 40.66
C LEU A 19 -33.50 15.93 41.29
N ARG A 20 -33.93 16.38 42.48
CA ARG A 20 -35.17 15.91 43.11
C ARG A 20 -36.41 16.27 42.28
N LYS A 21 -36.46 17.46 41.66
CA LYS A 21 -37.56 17.83 40.76
C LYS A 21 -37.57 17.01 39.46
N LEU A 22 -36.39 16.58 38.99
CA LEU A 22 -36.21 15.78 37.78
C LEU A 22 -36.29 14.27 38.03
N ASP A 23 -36.53 13.84 39.26
CA ASP A 23 -36.38 12.44 39.69
C ASP A 23 -37.17 11.47 38.80
N GLU A 24 -38.43 11.79 38.50
CA GLU A 24 -39.32 10.98 37.67
C GLU A 24 -38.99 11.03 36.18
N GLU A 25 -38.31 12.09 35.73
CA GLU A 25 -37.93 12.27 34.33
C GLU A 25 -36.62 11.54 33.98
N LEU A 26 -35.81 11.22 34.98
CA LEU A 26 -34.58 10.46 34.84
C LEU A 26 -34.93 8.98 34.98
N ILE A 27 -35.18 8.29 33.87
CA ILE A 27 -35.68 6.90 33.84
C ILE A 27 -34.52 5.88 33.85
N PRO A 28 -34.58 4.81 34.69
CA PRO A 28 -35.46 4.62 35.86
C PRO A 28 -35.19 5.68 36.93
N LYS A 29 -36.18 5.96 37.80
CA LYS A 29 -36.15 7.13 38.70
C LYS A 29 -34.79 7.28 39.37
N LEU A 30 -34.27 8.50 39.44
CA LEU A 30 -32.91 8.72 39.97
C LEU A 30 -32.77 8.20 41.42
N SER A 31 -33.78 8.42 42.25
CA SER A 31 -33.87 7.99 43.64
C SER A 31 -33.92 6.47 43.82
N GLU A 32 -34.39 5.73 42.81
CA GLU A 32 -34.35 4.25 42.79
C GLU A 32 -32.94 3.72 42.48
N ARG A 33 -32.08 4.55 41.88
CA ARG A 33 -30.72 4.17 41.46
C ARG A 33 -29.64 4.63 42.44
N VAL A 34 -29.83 5.78 43.07
CA VAL A 34 -28.82 6.42 43.94
C VAL A 34 -29.46 7.28 45.04
N SER A 35 -28.71 7.52 46.12
CA SER A 35 -29.03 8.60 47.06
C SER A 35 -28.84 9.96 46.37
N VAL A 36 -29.95 10.68 46.10
CA VAL A 36 -29.92 11.96 45.35
C VAL A 36 -29.00 13.00 46.02
N LYS A 37 -28.95 13.01 47.36
CA LYS A 37 -28.08 13.90 48.14
C LYS A 37 -26.59 13.58 47.92
N GLU A 38 -26.21 12.32 48.05
CA GLU A 38 -24.82 11.88 47.84
C GLU A 38 -24.39 12.02 46.38
N TYR A 39 -25.31 11.75 45.45
CA TYR A 39 -25.07 11.90 44.03
C TYR A 39 -24.84 13.38 43.66
N ALA A 40 -25.65 14.30 44.18
CA ALA A 40 -25.45 15.73 43.99
C ALA A 40 -24.08 16.17 44.55
N ALA A 41 -23.71 15.73 45.75
CA ALA A 41 -22.41 16.03 46.37
C ALA A 41 -21.24 15.49 45.54
N LYS A 42 -21.36 14.30 44.95
CA LYS A 42 -20.33 13.74 44.07
C LYS A 42 -20.18 14.56 42.78
N LEU A 43 -21.30 14.93 42.17
CA LEU A 43 -21.29 15.68 40.90
C LEU A 43 -20.69 17.08 41.08
N THR A 44 -20.99 17.79 42.17
CA THR A 44 -20.45 19.14 42.42
C THR A 44 -18.94 19.17 42.66
N VAL A 45 -18.29 18.03 42.92
CA VAL A 45 -16.84 17.95 43.08
C VAL A 45 -16.13 17.64 41.75
N HIS A 46 -16.76 16.85 40.87
CA HIS A 46 -16.07 16.19 39.77
C HIS A 46 -16.63 16.48 38.38
N ALA A 47 -17.87 16.97 38.28
CA ALA A 47 -18.57 17.20 37.02
C ALA A 47 -18.82 18.69 36.81
N GLU A 48 -18.85 19.10 35.55
CA GLU A 48 -19.34 20.41 35.14
C GLU A 48 -20.87 20.41 35.17
N ILE A 49 -21.44 21.43 35.80
CA ILE A 49 -22.87 21.52 36.05
C ILE A 49 -23.48 22.65 35.21
N TYR A 50 -24.49 22.28 34.43
CA TYR A 50 -25.18 23.17 33.52
C TYR A 50 -26.65 23.29 33.91
N TYR A 51 -27.18 24.51 33.85
CA TYR A 51 -28.57 24.82 34.10
C TYR A 51 -29.18 25.59 32.93
N VAL A 52 -30.47 25.36 32.69
CA VAL A 52 -31.31 26.31 31.94
C VAL A 52 -32.24 26.98 32.93
N VAL A 53 -32.25 28.31 32.95
CA VAL A 53 -33.03 29.13 33.87
C VAL A 53 -34.10 29.91 33.09
N GLU A 54 -35.33 29.90 33.59
CA GLU A 54 -36.45 30.64 33.04
C GLU A 54 -37.26 31.27 34.18
N HIS A 55 -37.49 32.59 34.12
CA HIS A 55 -38.16 33.37 35.17
C HIS A 55 -37.60 33.14 36.59
N GLY A 56 -36.29 32.92 36.72
CA GLY A 56 -35.62 32.66 38.00
C GLY A 56 -35.76 31.22 38.52
N GLU A 57 -36.37 30.31 37.77
CA GLU A 57 -36.45 28.89 38.10
C GLU A 57 -35.47 28.07 37.25
N ASP A 58 -34.77 27.12 37.89
CA ASP A 58 -34.00 26.09 37.20
C ASP A 58 -34.96 25.09 36.54
N ILE A 59 -34.97 25.05 35.20
CA ILE A 59 -35.92 24.26 34.41
C ILE A 59 -35.31 23.03 33.72
N ALA A 60 -33.98 23.01 33.58
CA ALA A 60 -33.23 21.87 33.07
C ALA A 60 -31.85 21.80 33.73
N ASN A 61 -31.30 20.60 33.83
CA ASN A 61 -29.98 20.35 34.37
C ASN A 61 -29.23 19.29 33.58
N ALA A 62 -27.91 19.45 33.49
CA ALA A 62 -26.99 18.41 33.08
C ALA A 62 -25.72 18.42 33.94
N ALA A 63 -25.16 17.25 34.20
CA ALA A 63 -23.86 17.09 34.82
C ALA A 63 -22.95 16.26 33.93
N VAL A 64 -21.77 16.81 33.61
CA VAL A 64 -20.87 16.23 32.61
C VAL A 64 -19.46 16.14 33.17
N TYR A 65 -18.92 14.92 33.22
CA TYR A 65 -17.49 14.73 33.49
C TYR A 65 -16.69 15.05 32.24
N MET A 66 -15.77 16.00 32.34
CA MET A 66 -14.80 16.36 31.29
C MET A 66 -13.38 16.40 31.85
N ASN A 67 -13.10 15.50 32.79
CA ASN A 67 -11.83 15.39 33.52
C ASN A 67 -10.82 14.42 32.86
N GLU A 68 -11.24 13.64 31.86
CA GLU A 68 -10.36 12.76 31.09
C GLU A 68 -9.95 13.43 29.76
N LYS A 69 -8.69 13.31 29.36
CA LYS A 69 -8.20 13.86 28.09
C LYS A 69 -8.94 13.20 26.92
N GLY A 70 -9.57 14.01 26.08
CA GLY A 70 -10.26 13.56 24.86
C GLY A 70 -11.62 12.89 25.10
N LYS A 71 -12.01 12.60 26.35
CA LYS A 71 -13.27 11.90 26.65
C LYS A 71 -14.09 12.62 27.71
N GLY A 72 -15.39 12.69 27.49
CA GLY A 72 -16.34 13.13 28.50
C GLY A 72 -17.53 12.17 28.65
N PHE A 73 -18.21 12.30 29.79
CA PHE A 73 -19.35 11.47 30.13
C PHE A 73 -20.50 12.33 30.69
N ILE A 74 -21.66 12.30 30.04
CA ILE A 74 -22.87 12.97 30.52
C ILE A 74 -23.53 12.04 31.55
N SER A 75 -23.41 12.41 32.83
CA SER A 75 -23.89 11.61 33.97
C SER A 75 -25.36 11.83 34.27
N SER A 76 -25.86 13.04 34.04
CA SER A 76 -27.27 13.37 34.15
C SER A 76 -27.66 14.39 33.10
N PHE A 77 -28.90 14.29 32.62
CA PHE A 77 -29.48 15.24 31.68
C PHE A 77 -31.00 15.18 31.80
N GLY A 78 -31.64 16.29 32.14
CA GLY A 78 -33.09 16.33 32.34
C GLY A 78 -33.69 17.72 32.15
N VAL A 79 -34.95 17.74 31.72
CA VAL A 79 -35.77 18.95 31.53
C VAL A 79 -37.12 18.71 32.19
N LEU A 80 -37.59 19.64 33.01
CA LEU A 80 -38.89 19.52 33.68
C LEU A 80 -40.04 19.41 32.66
N PRO A 81 -41.09 18.60 32.92
CA PRO A 81 -42.15 18.28 31.96
C PRO A 81 -42.76 19.50 31.27
N LYS A 82 -43.09 20.55 32.05
CA LYS A 82 -43.68 21.80 31.55
C LYS A 82 -42.80 22.59 30.56
N TYR A 83 -41.49 22.30 30.53
CA TYR A 83 -40.52 22.97 29.66
C TYR A 83 -39.90 22.03 28.61
N GLN A 84 -40.51 20.86 28.40
CA GLN A 84 -40.13 19.97 27.32
C GLN A 84 -40.73 20.44 25.98
N ARG A 85 -40.15 19.99 24.88
CA ARG A 85 -40.59 20.30 23.49
C ARG A 85 -40.56 21.79 23.09
N ILE A 86 -40.10 22.70 23.95
CA ILE A 86 -39.87 24.13 23.64
C ILE A 86 -38.40 24.46 23.33
N GLY A 87 -37.52 23.46 23.32
CA GLY A 87 -36.11 23.63 22.93
C GLY A 87 -35.10 23.72 24.09
N ALA A 88 -35.54 23.73 25.35
CA ALA A 88 -34.65 23.81 26.52
C ALA A 88 -33.52 22.76 26.51
N GLY A 89 -33.84 21.49 26.23
CA GLY A 89 -32.84 20.41 26.11
C GLY A 89 -31.85 20.62 24.96
N ARG A 90 -32.32 21.12 23.81
CA ARG A 90 -31.43 21.40 22.66
C ARG A 90 -30.45 22.52 22.97
N ILE A 91 -30.93 23.58 23.63
CA ILE A 91 -30.12 24.71 24.08
C ILE A 91 -29.03 24.22 25.05
N LEU A 92 -29.42 23.41 26.04
CA LEU A 92 -28.51 22.82 27.02
C LEU A 92 -27.44 21.94 26.36
N MET A 93 -27.86 21.00 25.50
CA MET A 93 -26.93 20.11 24.80
C MET A 93 -25.95 20.89 23.90
N ARG A 94 -26.44 21.90 23.16
CA ARG A 94 -25.57 22.74 22.32
C ARG A 94 -24.46 23.41 23.13
N ARG A 95 -24.76 23.86 24.36
CA ARG A 95 -23.74 24.43 25.24
C ARG A 95 -22.72 23.37 25.66
N ILE A 96 -23.17 22.20 26.10
CA ILE A 96 -22.28 21.08 26.50
C ILE A 96 -21.32 20.72 25.36
N LEU A 97 -21.83 20.56 24.14
CA LEU A 97 -21.01 20.24 22.96
C LEU A 97 -19.99 21.35 22.63
N CYS A 98 -20.36 22.62 22.85
CA CYS A 98 -19.49 23.77 22.65
C CYS A 98 -18.33 23.76 23.66
N ASP A 99 -18.63 23.59 24.95
CA ASP A 99 -17.64 23.62 26.02
C ASP A 99 -16.72 22.38 25.94
N ALA A 100 -17.28 21.21 25.60
CA ALA A 100 -16.51 20.00 25.32
C ALA A 100 -15.49 20.21 24.19
N LYS A 101 -15.89 20.84 23.08
CA LYS A 101 -14.99 21.17 21.98
C LYS A 101 -13.87 22.12 22.42
N GLN A 102 -14.19 23.16 23.21
CA GLN A 102 -13.18 24.10 23.71
C GLN A 102 -12.16 23.44 24.64
N LYS A 103 -12.59 22.43 25.40
CA LYS A 103 -11.74 21.65 26.32
C LYS A 103 -10.98 20.51 25.64
N GLY A 104 -11.09 20.36 24.32
CA GLY A 104 -10.41 19.30 23.58
C GLY A 104 -10.98 17.90 23.82
N ILE A 105 -12.26 17.81 24.20
CA ILE A 105 -12.96 16.54 24.29
C ILE A 105 -13.32 16.08 22.87
N GLU A 106 -12.78 14.94 22.46
CA GLU A 106 -12.97 14.36 21.13
C GLU A 106 -14.25 13.51 21.06
N GLU A 107 -14.61 12.88 22.19
CA GLU A 107 -15.77 12.01 22.35
C GLU A 107 -16.56 12.30 23.64
N LEU A 108 -17.88 12.45 23.53
CA LEU A 108 -18.82 12.49 24.65
C LEU A 108 -19.65 11.21 24.67
N SER A 109 -19.78 10.59 25.83
CA SER A 109 -20.59 9.38 25.99
C SER A 109 -21.66 9.54 27.07
N LEU A 110 -22.72 8.75 26.96
CA LEU A 110 -23.80 8.69 27.95
C LEU A 110 -24.42 7.30 27.97
N GLU A 111 -25.16 7.01 29.03
CA GLU A 111 -26.01 5.83 29.13
C GLU A 111 -27.47 6.27 29.27
N VAL A 112 -28.33 5.65 28.48
CA VAL A 112 -29.77 5.91 28.47
C VAL A 112 -30.51 4.58 28.57
N PHE A 113 -31.57 4.54 29.34
CA PHE A 113 -32.42 3.35 29.40
C PHE A 113 -33.10 3.14 28.04
N ASP A 114 -33.04 1.93 27.51
CA ASP A 114 -33.50 1.61 26.16
C ASP A 114 -35.00 1.84 25.95
N GLU A 115 -35.82 1.62 26.99
CA GLU A 115 -37.25 1.90 27.00
C GLU A 115 -37.57 3.42 27.07
N ASN A 116 -36.59 4.28 27.33
CA ASN A 116 -36.76 5.73 27.29
C ASN A 116 -36.64 6.27 25.86
N GLU A 117 -37.59 5.88 25.00
CA GLU A 117 -37.60 6.23 23.57
C GLU A 117 -37.52 7.74 23.32
N ARG A 118 -38.07 8.55 24.23
CA ARG A 118 -38.02 10.02 24.16
C ARG A 118 -36.58 10.51 24.26
N ALA A 119 -35.82 10.04 25.26
CA ALA A 119 -34.43 10.43 25.44
C ALA A 119 -33.54 9.85 24.34
N VAL A 120 -33.74 8.58 23.95
CA VAL A 120 -33.00 7.95 22.85
C VAL A 120 -33.15 8.75 21.55
N ARG A 121 -34.39 9.08 21.15
CA ARG A 121 -34.65 9.92 19.96
C ARG A 121 -34.03 11.31 20.08
N PHE A 122 -34.09 11.91 21.27
CA PHE A 122 -33.46 13.20 21.52
C PHE A 122 -31.94 13.12 21.27
N TYR A 123 -31.25 12.12 21.83
CA TYR A 123 -29.79 11.99 21.66
C TYR A 123 -29.40 11.73 20.20
N TYR A 124 -30.14 10.88 19.48
CA TYR A 124 -29.94 10.72 18.03
C TYR A 124 -30.07 12.06 17.29
N ALA A 125 -31.11 12.85 17.60
CA ALA A 125 -31.31 14.16 16.99
C ALA A 125 -30.24 15.20 17.38
N GLN A 126 -29.47 14.97 18.44
CA GLN A 126 -28.30 15.78 18.82
C GLN A 126 -26.99 15.23 18.23
N GLY A 127 -27.05 14.17 17.43
CA GLY A 127 -25.90 13.59 16.73
C GLY A 127 -25.17 12.48 17.48
N PHE A 128 -25.75 11.96 18.57
CA PHE A 128 -25.23 10.76 19.23
C PHE A 128 -25.61 9.51 18.43
N VAL A 129 -24.79 8.47 18.52
CA VAL A 129 -25.04 7.15 17.94
C VAL A 129 -24.95 6.09 19.03
N ALA A 130 -25.73 5.01 18.91
CA ALA A 130 -25.61 3.86 19.80
C ALA A 130 -24.29 3.12 19.55
N GLU A 131 -23.59 2.74 20.62
CA GLU A 131 -22.34 1.95 20.55
C GLU A 131 -22.52 0.53 21.09
N GLY A 132 -23.39 0.34 22.09
CA GLY A 132 -23.59 -0.96 22.69
C GLY A 132 -24.65 -0.92 23.78
N LYS A 133 -25.01 -2.09 24.29
CA LYS A 133 -26.08 -2.25 25.29
C LYS A 133 -25.63 -3.19 26.40
N LYS A 134 -25.87 -2.80 27.65
CA LYS A 134 -25.62 -3.64 28.84
C LYS A 134 -26.91 -3.75 29.65
N GLY A 135 -27.55 -4.92 29.61
CA GLY A 135 -28.90 -5.08 30.14
C GLY A 135 -29.87 -4.13 29.44
N LYS A 136 -30.60 -3.31 30.19
CA LYS A 136 -31.52 -2.28 29.66
C LYS A 136 -30.85 -0.91 29.40
N TRP A 137 -29.54 -0.79 29.61
CA TRP A 137 -28.82 0.47 29.37
C TRP A 137 -28.17 0.48 27.99
N LEU A 138 -28.58 1.43 27.16
CA LEU A 138 -27.99 1.74 25.87
C LEU A 138 -26.89 2.79 26.06
N ARG A 139 -25.66 2.45 25.69
CA ARG A 139 -24.55 3.40 25.64
C ARG A 139 -24.57 4.13 24.31
N MET A 140 -24.59 5.46 24.37
CA MET A 140 -24.56 6.33 23.19
C MET A 140 -23.34 7.25 23.23
N LYS A 141 -22.85 7.62 22.05
CA LYS A 141 -21.66 8.45 21.88
C LYS A 141 -21.83 9.52 20.83
N TYR A 142 -21.29 10.69 21.10
CA TYR A 142 -21.13 11.79 20.17
C TYR A 142 -19.63 11.99 19.93
N ARG A 143 -19.23 12.02 18.67
CA ARG A 143 -17.87 12.36 18.27
C ARG A 143 -17.85 13.72 17.62
N THR A 144 -16.84 14.53 17.96
CA THR A 144 -16.65 15.84 17.33
C THR A 144 -16.32 15.69 15.84
N GLU A 145 -16.59 16.74 15.07
CA GLU A 145 -16.31 16.79 13.63
C GLU A 145 -14.82 16.54 13.30
N ILE A 146 -13.92 16.91 14.23
CA ILE A 146 -12.47 16.67 14.11
C ILE A 146 -12.18 15.17 14.15
N GLU A 147 -12.79 14.44 15.08
CA GLU A 147 -12.61 13.00 15.23
C GLU A 147 -13.29 12.21 14.11
N LYS A 148 -14.46 12.66 13.65
CA LYS A 148 -15.13 12.09 12.46
C LYS A 148 -14.22 12.19 11.23
N ARG A 149 -13.60 13.35 10.99
CA ARG A 149 -12.67 13.57 9.87
C ARG A 149 -11.38 12.76 9.98
N LYS A 150 -10.80 12.62 11.19
CA LYS A 150 -9.64 11.75 11.42
C LYS A 150 -9.96 10.30 11.04
N ARG A 151 -11.08 9.77 11.53
CA ARG A 151 -11.51 8.40 11.20
C ARG A 151 -11.92 8.21 9.75
N GLU A 152 -12.59 9.18 9.11
CA GLU A 152 -12.86 9.11 7.67
C GLU A 152 -11.58 9.10 6.83
N LYS A 153 -10.52 9.77 7.30
CA LYS A 153 -9.20 9.74 6.66
C LYS A 153 -8.52 8.38 6.89
N GLU A 154 -8.54 7.86 8.11
CA GLU A 154 -8.03 6.51 8.45
C GLU A 154 -8.81 5.41 7.74
N GLN A 155 -10.13 5.57 7.56
CA GLN A 155 -10.99 4.62 6.87
C GLN A 155 -10.82 4.70 5.35
N LYS A 156 -10.61 5.89 4.78
CA LYS A 156 -10.20 6.04 3.37
C LYS A 156 -8.78 5.53 3.11
N GLU A 157 -7.89 5.61 4.10
CA GLU A 157 -6.55 5.02 4.05
C GLU A 157 -6.60 3.49 4.17
N ASN A 158 -7.46 2.94 5.03
CA ASN A 158 -7.73 1.50 5.16
C ASN A 158 -8.47 0.91 3.95
N GLU A 159 -9.47 1.59 3.39
CA GLU A 159 -10.17 1.15 2.16
C GLU A 159 -9.24 1.24 0.93
N LYS A 160 -8.32 2.22 0.89
CA LYS A 160 -7.22 2.23 -0.09
C LYS A 160 -6.24 1.09 0.15
N GLY A 161 -5.96 0.73 1.39
CA GLY A 161 -5.12 -0.43 1.75
C GLY A 161 -5.75 -1.78 1.37
N GLU A 162 -7.03 -1.99 1.64
CA GLU A 162 -7.76 -3.23 1.33
C GLU A 162 -7.99 -3.44 -0.18
N LYS A 163 -8.23 -2.37 -0.95
CA LYS A 163 -8.28 -2.47 -2.43
C LYS A 163 -6.89 -2.69 -3.05
N MET A 164 -5.82 -2.18 -2.43
CA MET A 164 -4.45 -2.42 -2.90
C MET A 164 -3.93 -3.82 -2.53
N GLY A 165 -4.51 -4.47 -1.52
CA GLY A 165 -4.09 -5.79 -1.03
C GLY A 165 -4.52 -6.98 -1.90
N LYS A 166 -5.52 -6.84 -2.79
CA LYS A 166 -5.95 -7.96 -3.66
C LYS A 166 -5.15 -8.07 -4.94
N THR A 167 -4.78 -6.94 -5.56
CA THR A 167 -4.17 -6.94 -6.89
C THR A 167 -2.65 -6.80 -6.82
N VAL A 168 -1.93 -7.78 -7.36
CA VAL A 168 -0.48 -7.79 -7.52
C VAL A 168 -0.13 -7.19 -8.88
N ASN A 169 0.32 -5.94 -8.89
CA ASN A 169 0.78 -5.26 -10.12
C ASN A 169 2.31 -5.07 -10.09
N LEU A 170 3.00 -5.60 -11.09
CA LEU A 170 4.43 -5.41 -11.31
C LEU A 170 4.67 -4.41 -12.45
N LYS A 171 5.40 -3.32 -12.14
CA LYS A 171 5.72 -2.29 -13.14
C LYS A 171 6.58 -2.82 -14.29
N ARG A 172 7.49 -3.73 -13.99
CA ARG A 172 8.36 -4.33 -15.00
C ARG A 172 8.81 -5.71 -14.56
N THR A 173 8.65 -6.67 -15.45
CA THR A 173 9.18 -8.03 -15.32
C THR A 173 9.91 -8.37 -16.59
N ALA A 174 11.15 -8.83 -16.48
CA ALA A 174 11.89 -9.38 -17.61
C ALA A 174 11.94 -10.90 -17.51
N PHE A 175 11.78 -11.61 -18.63
CA PHE A 175 11.91 -13.06 -18.71
C PHE A 175 13.10 -13.42 -19.58
N CYS A 176 14.11 -14.03 -18.97
CA CYS A 176 15.30 -14.53 -19.65
C CYS A 176 15.01 -15.88 -20.28
N ILE A 177 14.85 -15.89 -21.60
CA ILE A 177 14.50 -17.10 -22.35
C ILE A 177 15.72 -17.86 -22.88
N THR A 178 16.92 -17.30 -22.79
CA THR A 178 18.15 -17.96 -23.23
C THR A 178 19.36 -17.45 -22.47
N GLN A 179 20.24 -18.38 -22.12
CA GLN A 179 21.57 -18.11 -21.55
C GLN A 179 22.66 -18.11 -22.63
N ARG A 180 22.29 -18.09 -23.91
CA ARG A 180 23.23 -17.97 -25.04
C ARG A 180 23.24 -16.53 -25.53
N CYS A 181 24.42 -16.06 -25.94
CA CYS A 181 24.59 -14.77 -26.57
C CYS A 181 25.68 -14.87 -27.63
N THR A 182 25.57 -14.05 -28.66
CA THR A 182 26.61 -13.82 -29.66
C THR A 182 27.78 -13.00 -29.12
N LEU A 183 27.60 -12.33 -27.97
CA LEU A 183 28.62 -11.53 -27.29
C LEU A 183 29.04 -12.19 -25.98
N ARG A 184 30.28 -11.94 -25.57
CA ARG A 184 30.90 -12.40 -24.32
C ARG A 184 31.26 -11.22 -23.40
N CYS A 185 30.32 -10.30 -23.19
CA CYS A 185 30.57 -9.07 -22.45
C CYS A 185 31.03 -9.34 -21.00
N LYS A 186 32.22 -8.87 -20.63
CA LYS A 186 32.85 -9.00 -19.31
C LYS A 186 31.94 -8.56 -18.17
N LEU A 187 31.26 -7.43 -18.34
CA LEU A 187 30.36 -6.86 -17.33
C LEU A 187 28.88 -7.13 -17.63
N CYS A 188 28.57 -8.27 -18.27
CA CYS A 188 27.19 -8.66 -18.60
C CYS A 188 26.30 -8.70 -17.34
N LEU A 189 25.23 -7.90 -17.34
CA LEU A 189 24.28 -7.83 -16.21
C LEU A 189 23.55 -9.14 -15.94
N ALA A 190 23.36 -9.96 -16.98
CA ALA A 190 22.75 -11.29 -16.89
C ALA A 190 23.78 -12.41 -16.66
N PHE A 191 25.07 -12.08 -16.55
CA PHE A 191 26.19 -13.01 -16.32
C PHE A 191 26.33 -14.11 -17.37
N ILE A 192 25.84 -13.87 -18.59
CA ILE A 192 25.76 -14.86 -19.68
C ILE A 192 27.10 -15.57 -19.95
N PRO A 193 28.25 -14.88 -20.05
CA PRO A 193 29.52 -15.55 -20.36
C PRO A 193 30.04 -16.46 -19.25
N TYR A 194 29.44 -16.40 -18.05
CA TYR A 194 29.87 -17.13 -16.87
C TYR A 194 29.05 -18.40 -16.61
N TYR A 195 28.02 -18.69 -17.42
CA TYR A 195 27.32 -19.97 -17.37
C TYR A 195 28.20 -21.08 -17.98
N LYS A 196 28.42 -22.16 -17.23
CA LYS A 196 29.18 -23.33 -17.72
C LYS A 196 28.40 -24.17 -18.73
N ASP A 197 27.08 -24.25 -18.55
CA ASP A 197 26.15 -25.02 -19.36
C ASP A 197 24.95 -24.12 -19.68
N PRO A 198 25.03 -23.29 -20.73
CA PRO A 198 23.99 -22.31 -21.05
C PRO A 198 22.73 -23.01 -21.58
N LYS A 199 21.58 -22.66 -21.02
CA LYS A 199 20.28 -23.24 -21.36
C LYS A 199 19.37 -22.27 -22.11
N ASP A 200 18.55 -22.82 -22.97
CA ASP A 200 17.38 -22.14 -23.52
C ASP A 200 16.13 -22.62 -22.81
N VAL A 201 15.19 -21.70 -22.61
CA VAL A 201 13.84 -22.04 -22.17
C VAL A 201 13.11 -22.65 -23.36
N THR A 202 12.59 -23.86 -23.19
CA THR A 202 11.75 -24.52 -24.21
C THR A 202 10.36 -23.89 -24.28
N ARG A 203 9.64 -24.14 -25.37
CA ARG A 203 8.23 -23.75 -25.49
C ARG A 203 7.41 -24.18 -24.26
N GLU A 204 7.48 -25.45 -23.87
CA GLU A 204 6.65 -26.01 -22.80
C GLU A 204 7.00 -25.40 -21.44
N GLU A 205 8.28 -25.15 -21.18
CA GLU A 205 8.72 -24.46 -19.98
C GLU A 205 8.23 -23.02 -19.94
N ALA A 206 8.33 -22.28 -21.04
CA ALA A 206 7.86 -20.91 -21.12
C ALA A 206 6.34 -20.80 -20.91
N GLU A 207 5.56 -21.68 -21.54
CA GLU A 207 4.10 -21.75 -21.35
C GLU A 207 3.76 -21.92 -19.87
N ARG A 208 4.40 -22.89 -19.19
CA ARG A 208 4.20 -23.12 -17.75
C ARG A 208 4.65 -21.95 -16.89
N VAL A 209 5.79 -21.33 -17.19
CA VAL A 209 6.30 -20.18 -16.43
C VAL A 209 5.35 -19.01 -16.54
N LEU A 210 4.86 -18.70 -17.74
CA LEU A 210 3.92 -17.62 -17.98
C LEU A 210 2.57 -17.90 -17.31
N ASP A 211 2.04 -19.11 -17.42
CA ASP A 211 0.77 -19.50 -16.78
C ASP A 211 0.86 -19.43 -15.26
N ASN A 212 1.98 -19.87 -14.68
CA ASN A 212 2.20 -19.74 -13.25
C ASN A 212 2.39 -18.28 -12.87
N TYR A 213 3.14 -17.49 -13.63
CA TYR A 213 3.36 -16.07 -13.38
C TYR A 213 2.04 -15.27 -13.32
N PHE A 214 1.15 -15.45 -14.29
CA PHE A 214 -0.13 -14.72 -14.33
C PHE A 214 -1.20 -15.25 -13.37
N GLN A 215 -0.96 -16.36 -12.67
CA GLN A 215 -1.73 -16.73 -11.47
C GLN A 215 -1.28 -15.92 -10.24
N VAL A 216 0.00 -15.55 -10.18
CA VAL A 216 0.58 -14.79 -9.05
C VAL A 216 0.53 -13.28 -9.23
N VAL A 217 0.60 -12.82 -10.48
CA VAL A 217 0.67 -11.41 -10.85
C VAL A 217 -0.51 -11.09 -11.74
N ASP A 218 -1.35 -10.15 -11.28
CA ASP A 218 -2.56 -9.79 -12.01
C ASP A 218 -2.25 -8.86 -13.18
N VAL A 219 -1.25 -7.97 -13.03
CA VAL A 219 -0.87 -6.99 -14.04
C VAL A 219 0.65 -6.87 -14.15
N ALA A 220 1.17 -6.88 -15.37
CA ALA A 220 2.52 -6.46 -15.73
C ALA A 220 2.43 -5.23 -16.64
N ASP A 221 2.83 -4.05 -16.15
CA ASP A 221 2.83 -2.83 -16.99
C ASP A 221 3.80 -2.98 -18.16
N VAL A 222 4.94 -3.63 -17.94
CA VAL A 222 5.91 -3.97 -18.99
C VAL A 222 6.45 -5.37 -18.77
N PHE A 223 6.17 -6.26 -19.71
CA PHE A 223 6.75 -7.59 -19.73
C PHE A 223 7.84 -7.64 -20.80
N THR A 224 9.08 -7.94 -20.42
CA THR A 224 10.23 -7.89 -21.32
C THR A 224 10.72 -9.28 -21.67
N ILE A 225 10.74 -9.65 -22.95
CA ILE A 225 11.48 -10.84 -23.40
C ILE A 225 12.95 -10.46 -23.58
N THR A 226 13.81 -11.18 -22.88
CA THR A 226 15.25 -10.93 -22.85
C THR A 226 16.02 -12.24 -22.70
N GLY A 227 17.33 -12.15 -22.52
CA GLY A 227 18.25 -13.26 -22.48
C GLY A 227 19.68 -12.76 -22.67
N GLY A 228 20.57 -13.66 -23.08
CA GLY A 228 21.82 -13.23 -23.70
C GLY A 228 21.57 -12.55 -25.04
N GLU A 229 21.11 -13.30 -26.03
CA GLU A 229 20.52 -12.78 -27.26
C GLU A 229 19.25 -13.60 -27.57
N PRO A 230 18.05 -13.07 -27.31
CA PRO A 230 16.79 -13.82 -27.43
C PRO A 230 16.57 -14.46 -28.80
N LEU A 231 17.10 -13.87 -29.88
CA LEU A 231 17.03 -14.45 -31.24
C LEU A 231 17.77 -15.79 -31.38
N MET A 232 18.59 -16.18 -30.39
CA MET A 232 19.23 -17.49 -30.35
C MET A 232 18.33 -18.60 -29.79
N ASN A 233 17.17 -18.27 -29.21
CA ASN A 233 16.22 -19.29 -28.76
C ASN A 233 15.36 -19.78 -29.94
N LYS A 234 15.48 -21.07 -30.28
CA LYS A 234 14.72 -21.71 -31.37
C LYS A 234 13.19 -21.69 -31.16
N ASP A 235 12.75 -21.60 -29.91
CA ASP A 235 11.34 -21.57 -29.53
C ASP A 235 10.84 -20.13 -29.31
N LEU A 236 11.56 -19.11 -29.78
CA LEU A 236 11.19 -17.70 -29.59
C LEU A 236 9.76 -17.39 -30.09
N VAL A 237 9.41 -17.84 -31.30
CA VAL A 237 8.07 -17.60 -31.88
C VAL A 237 6.95 -18.14 -30.98
N PRO A 238 6.92 -19.44 -30.60
CA PRO A 238 5.86 -19.93 -29.73
C PRO A 238 5.87 -19.27 -28.33
N ILE A 239 7.02 -18.85 -27.80
CA ILE A 239 7.10 -18.09 -26.55
C ILE A 239 6.40 -16.73 -26.68
N LEU A 240 6.68 -15.99 -27.76
CA LEU A 240 6.05 -14.70 -28.03
C LEU A 240 4.54 -14.87 -28.24
N GLU A 241 4.14 -15.83 -29.07
CA GLU A 241 2.72 -16.14 -29.31
C GLU A 241 1.98 -16.41 -28.01
N LYS A 242 2.55 -17.25 -27.12
CA LYS A 242 1.99 -17.48 -25.78
C LYS A 242 1.86 -16.18 -24.99
N LEU A 243 2.90 -15.33 -24.95
CA LEU A 243 2.85 -14.06 -24.22
C LEU A 243 1.78 -13.10 -24.78
N TYR A 244 1.56 -13.08 -26.09
CA TYR A 244 0.53 -12.23 -26.70
C TYR A 244 -0.90 -12.74 -26.48
N THR A 245 -1.09 -13.99 -26.02
CA THR A 245 -2.42 -14.47 -25.59
C THR A 245 -2.96 -13.79 -24.35
N TYR A 246 -2.11 -13.20 -23.50
CA TYR A 246 -2.55 -12.48 -22.30
C TYR A 246 -3.14 -11.12 -22.65
N THR A 247 -4.23 -10.75 -21.98
CA THR A 247 -5.03 -9.58 -22.34
C THR A 247 -4.30 -8.25 -22.08
N PRO A 248 -4.76 -7.11 -22.64
CA PRO A 248 -4.23 -5.79 -22.31
C PRO A 248 -4.32 -5.41 -20.82
N GLU A 249 -5.28 -5.98 -20.09
CA GLU A 249 -5.41 -5.80 -18.63
C GLU A 249 -4.30 -6.53 -17.86
N GLN A 250 -3.87 -7.70 -18.34
CA GLN A 250 -2.81 -8.50 -17.71
C GLN A 250 -1.42 -8.02 -18.12
N VAL A 251 -1.22 -7.65 -19.39
CA VAL A 251 0.06 -7.14 -19.90
C VAL A 251 -0.21 -5.89 -20.71
N LYS A 252 0.32 -4.75 -20.28
CA LYS A 252 0.08 -3.48 -20.98
C LYS A 252 1.03 -3.26 -22.15
N ARG A 253 2.28 -3.70 -22.03
CA ARG A 253 3.29 -3.62 -23.10
C ARG A 253 4.27 -4.78 -23.03
N VAL A 254 4.64 -5.29 -24.19
CA VAL A 254 5.74 -6.23 -24.38
C VAL A 254 6.95 -5.47 -24.90
N ASP A 255 8.05 -5.50 -24.16
CA ASP A 255 9.35 -5.04 -24.65
C ASP A 255 10.16 -6.26 -25.14
N PHE A 256 10.87 -6.17 -26.26
CA PHE A 256 11.83 -7.18 -26.71
C PHE A 256 13.22 -6.55 -26.82
N VAL A 257 14.24 -7.15 -26.21
CA VAL A 257 15.59 -6.58 -26.17
C VAL A 257 16.55 -7.41 -27.00
N THR A 258 17.27 -6.78 -27.94
CA THR A 258 18.31 -7.42 -28.75
C THR A 258 19.58 -6.58 -28.77
N ASN A 259 20.73 -7.24 -28.92
CA ASN A 259 22.04 -6.61 -29.06
C ASN A 259 22.38 -6.21 -30.51
N GLY A 260 21.50 -6.51 -31.49
CA GLY A 260 21.67 -6.12 -32.89
C GLY A 260 22.79 -6.85 -33.63
N THR A 261 23.30 -7.97 -33.11
CA THR A 261 24.31 -8.80 -33.80
C THR A 261 23.71 -9.76 -34.84
N LEU A 262 22.41 -10.05 -34.73
CA LEU A 262 21.67 -10.96 -35.60
C LEU A 262 20.56 -10.21 -36.32
N LYS A 263 20.22 -10.69 -37.53
CA LYS A 263 18.99 -10.28 -38.21
C LYS A 263 17.80 -10.94 -37.49
N ILE A 264 16.74 -10.18 -37.28
CA ILE A 264 15.46 -10.73 -36.80
C ILE A 264 14.85 -11.57 -37.94
N PRO A 265 14.54 -12.86 -37.72
CA PRO A 265 13.87 -13.68 -38.72
C PRO A 265 12.49 -13.13 -39.12
N GLU A 266 12.08 -13.39 -40.36
CA GLU A 266 10.81 -12.94 -40.93
C GLU A 266 9.60 -13.32 -40.05
N GLU A 267 9.54 -14.58 -39.63
CA GLU A 267 8.49 -15.10 -38.75
C GLU A 267 8.40 -14.36 -37.40
N VAL A 268 9.51 -13.81 -36.90
CA VAL A 268 9.53 -13.02 -35.66
C VAL A 268 9.09 -11.59 -35.93
N LEU A 269 9.49 -11.00 -37.06
CA LEU A 269 9.01 -9.69 -37.51
C LEU A 269 7.48 -9.72 -37.71
N ASP A 270 6.95 -10.77 -38.32
CA ASP A 270 5.51 -10.96 -38.52
C ASP A 270 4.75 -10.99 -37.18
N VAL A 271 5.30 -11.66 -36.16
CA VAL A 271 4.71 -11.67 -34.81
C VAL A 271 4.69 -10.27 -34.21
N PHE A 272 5.81 -9.54 -34.30
CA PHE A 272 5.88 -8.17 -33.78
C PHE A 272 4.94 -7.22 -34.50
N GLU A 273 4.83 -7.32 -35.82
CA GLU A 273 3.97 -6.50 -36.65
C GLU A 273 2.49 -6.72 -36.34
N ARG A 274 2.05 -7.99 -36.26
CA ARG A 274 0.68 -8.33 -35.84
C ARG A 274 0.31 -7.77 -34.47
N ASN A 275 1.30 -7.60 -33.59
CA ASN A 275 1.13 -7.16 -32.21
C ASN A 275 1.71 -5.76 -31.94
N LYS A 276 1.90 -4.92 -32.96
CA LYS A 276 2.67 -3.68 -32.85
C LYS A 276 2.12 -2.66 -31.84
N GLU A 277 0.80 -2.65 -31.63
CA GLU A 277 0.13 -1.81 -30.62
C GLU A 277 0.57 -2.11 -29.17
N LYS A 278 0.99 -3.36 -28.91
CA LYS A 278 1.44 -3.83 -27.60
C LYS A 278 2.97 -3.96 -27.53
N THR A 279 3.67 -3.80 -28.64
CA THR A 279 5.08 -4.20 -28.77
C THR A 279 6.01 -3.01 -28.85
N ARG A 280 7.18 -3.13 -28.21
CA ARG A 280 8.29 -2.21 -28.45
C ARG A 280 9.62 -2.94 -28.46
N ILE A 281 10.39 -2.75 -29.52
CA ILE A 281 11.74 -3.31 -29.63
C ILE A 281 12.75 -2.35 -29.00
N VAL A 282 13.68 -2.89 -28.23
CA VAL A 282 14.78 -2.13 -27.61
C VAL A 282 16.08 -2.63 -28.21
N LEU A 283 16.65 -1.80 -29.07
CA LEU A 283 17.93 -2.07 -29.72
C LEU A 283 19.05 -1.57 -28.83
N SER A 284 19.89 -2.49 -28.33
CA SER A 284 21.10 -2.12 -27.58
C SER A 284 22.25 -2.02 -28.57
N ASP A 285 22.61 -0.78 -28.91
CA ASP A 285 23.62 -0.47 -29.92
C ASP A 285 25.01 -0.40 -29.28
N TYR A 286 25.85 -1.39 -29.58
CA TYR A 286 27.24 -1.48 -29.13
C TYR A 286 28.25 -1.11 -30.23
N GLY A 287 27.81 -0.38 -31.27
CA GLY A 287 28.67 0.05 -32.38
C GLY A 287 29.03 -1.12 -33.28
N GLU A 288 30.33 -1.30 -33.56
CA GLU A 288 30.82 -2.36 -34.47
C GLU A 288 30.38 -3.78 -34.06
N LEU A 289 30.17 -4.02 -32.76
CA LEU A 289 29.66 -5.29 -32.26
C LEU A 289 28.22 -5.56 -32.71
N SER A 290 27.39 -4.52 -32.82
CA SER A 290 25.98 -4.59 -33.22
C SER A 290 25.83 -4.58 -34.76
N SER A 291 26.55 -5.49 -35.43
CA SER A 291 26.77 -5.49 -36.89
C SER A 291 25.51 -5.61 -37.78
N LYS A 292 24.32 -5.83 -37.21
CA LYS A 292 23.04 -5.93 -37.93
C LYS A 292 22.04 -4.86 -37.50
N ILE A 293 22.42 -3.92 -36.64
CA ILE A 293 21.47 -2.97 -36.07
C ILE A 293 20.79 -2.09 -37.11
N ASP A 294 21.53 -1.57 -38.10
CA ASP A 294 20.95 -0.76 -39.19
C ASP A 294 19.93 -1.56 -40.01
N TRP A 295 20.23 -2.84 -40.28
CA TRP A 295 19.29 -3.72 -40.98
C TRP A 295 18.02 -3.92 -40.14
N VAL A 296 18.17 -4.15 -38.84
CA VAL A 296 17.03 -4.33 -37.92
C VAL A 296 16.20 -3.04 -37.86
N GLU A 297 16.84 -1.88 -37.69
CA GLU A 297 16.18 -0.57 -37.65
C GLU A 297 15.36 -0.31 -38.92
N ASN A 298 15.92 -0.61 -40.09
CA ASN A 298 15.22 -0.46 -41.37
C ASN A 298 13.98 -1.38 -41.43
N GLN A 299 14.10 -2.65 -41.05
CA GLN A 299 12.95 -3.57 -41.06
C GLN A 299 11.85 -3.16 -40.08
N LEU A 300 12.21 -2.70 -38.89
CA LEU A 300 11.24 -2.22 -37.91
C LEU A 300 10.54 -0.95 -38.39
N THR A 301 11.28 -0.05 -39.05
CA THR A 301 10.74 1.19 -39.62
C THR A 301 9.79 0.91 -40.78
N GLU A 302 10.18 0.05 -41.73
CA GLU A 302 9.38 -0.34 -42.89
C GLU A 302 8.04 -0.99 -42.49
N ARG A 303 8.02 -1.75 -41.39
CA ARG A 303 6.82 -2.42 -40.85
C ARG A 303 6.07 -1.61 -39.79
N GLU A 304 6.53 -0.38 -39.52
CA GLU A 304 5.99 0.49 -38.47
C GLU A 304 5.94 -0.17 -37.08
N ILE A 305 6.90 -1.06 -36.77
CA ILE A 305 7.01 -1.70 -35.46
C ILE A 305 7.70 -0.71 -34.50
N PRO A 306 7.10 -0.35 -33.36
CA PRO A 306 7.71 0.63 -32.45
C PRO A 306 9.04 0.14 -31.90
N TYR A 307 10.06 0.99 -31.92
CA TYR A 307 11.35 0.70 -31.31
C TYR A 307 12.01 1.91 -30.65
N ARG A 308 13.04 1.65 -29.85
CA ARG A 308 13.98 2.66 -29.36
C ARG A 308 15.39 2.11 -29.38
N VAL A 309 16.36 3.00 -29.61
CA VAL A 309 17.78 2.67 -29.57
C VAL A 309 18.37 3.11 -28.23
N SER A 310 19.14 2.23 -27.59
CA SER A 310 19.98 2.54 -26.42
C SER A 310 21.43 2.49 -26.88
N LYS A 311 22.04 3.66 -27.05
CA LYS A 311 23.40 3.80 -27.59
C LYS A 311 24.45 3.56 -26.52
N PHE A 312 25.31 2.57 -26.70
CA PHE A 312 26.36 2.16 -25.77
C PHE A 312 27.77 2.28 -26.36
N HIS A 313 27.94 3.12 -27.39
CA HIS A 313 29.23 3.44 -28.01
C HIS A 313 29.40 4.94 -28.24
N GLY A 314 30.62 5.36 -28.57
CA GLY A 314 30.99 6.76 -28.74
C GLY A 314 31.08 7.54 -27.42
N ASN A 315 30.95 8.86 -27.51
CA ASN A 315 31.14 9.78 -26.38
C ASN A 315 29.88 9.97 -25.51
N ASP A 316 28.69 9.72 -26.06
CA ASP A 316 27.39 9.92 -25.38
C ASP A 316 26.77 8.58 -25.02
N LEU A 317 27.38 7.90 -24.05
CA LEU A 317 26.93 6.58 -23.60
C LEU A 317 25.60 6.68 -22.84
N TYR A 318 24.68 5.77 -23.14
CA TYR A 318 23.45 5.60 -22.38
C TYR A 318 23.76 5.32 -20.90
N PHE A 319 23.27 6.19 -20.00
CA PHE A 319 23.55 6.20 -18.57
C PHE A 319 25.04 6.27 -18.19
N ASP A 320 25.84 6.96 -19.00
CA ASP A 320 27.28 7.15 -18.79
C ASP A 320 28.09 5.84 -18.79
N GLY A 321 27.50 4.73 -19.24
CA GLY A 321 28.11 3.40 -19.29
C GLY A 321 27.62 2.42 -18.23
N TRP A 322 28.29 1.28 -18.15
CA TRP A 322 27.92 0.15 -17.28
C TRP A 322 28.52 0.25 -15.89
N ILE A 323 27.98 -0.51 -14.95
CA ILE A 323 28.54 -0.68 -13.60
C ILE A 323 29.09 -2.09 -13.49
N ASP A 324 30.25 -2.23 -12.87
CA ASP A 324 30.81 -3.53 -12.53
C ASP A 324 30.07 -4.15 -11.34
N PHE A 325 29.37 -5.25 -11.60
CA PHE A 325 28.66 -6.06 -10.59
C PHE A 325 29.32 -7.42 -10.34
N THR A 326 30.54 -7.63 -10.82
CA THR A 326 31.27 -8.92 -10.73
C THR A 326 31.84 -9.16 -9.34
N ASP A 327 32.11 -8.10 -8.57
CA ASP A 327 32.51 -8.24 -7.17
C ASP A 327 31.29 -8.58 -6.28
N HIS A 328 31.24 -9.83 -5.86
CA HIS A 328 30.19 -10.38 -5.00
C HIS A 328 30.56 -10.41 -3.52
N SER A 329 31.69 -9.82 -3.11
CA SER A 329 31.99 -9.64 -1.68
C SER A 329 30.88 -8.86 -0.97
N ARG A 330 30.69 -9.16 0.31
CA ARG A 330 29.79 -8.40 1.17
C ARG A 330 30.37 -6.99 1.35
N LYS A 331 29.51 -5.98 1.18
CA LYS A 331 29.88 -4.55 1.20
C LYS A 331 29.16 -3.79 2.31
N ILE A 332 28.05 -4.32 2.80
CA ILE A 332 27.17 -3.67 3.76
C ILE A 332 26.76 -4.69 4.83
N ASP A 333 26.97 -4.35 6.09
CA ASP A 333 26.71 -5.26 7.21
C ASP A 333 25.39 -5.00 7.91
N THR A 334 24.89 -3.76 7.90
CA THR A 334 23.65 -3.37 8.59
C THR A 334 22.46 -3.29 7.64
N ILE A 335 21.25 -3.53 8.16
CA ILE A 335 20.01 -3.43 7.38
C ILE A 335 19.75 -1.95 7.01
N GLU A 336 20.07 -1.03 7.91
CA GLU A 336 19.87 0.41 7.73
C GLU A 336 20.69 0.95 6.54
N GLU A 337 21.97 0.61 6.46
CA GLU A 337 22.83 1.00 5.34
C GLU A 337 22.40 0.31 4.04
N ARG A 338 21.97 -0.95 4.13
CA ARG A 338 21.52 -1.75 2.98
C ARG A 338 20.26 -1.16 2.38
N ASP A 339 19.31 -0.77 3.23
CA ASP A 339 18.09 -0.05 2.86
C ASP A 339 18.43 1.31 2.27
N ALA A 340 19.31 2.09 2.90
CA ALA A 340 19.70 3.41 2.41
C ALA A 340 20.36 3.38 1.02
N MET A 341 21.21 2.37 0.75
CA MET A 341 21.79 2.14 -0.59
C MET A 341 20.72 1.69 -1.59
N SER A 342 19.87 0.74 -1.19
CA SER A 342 18.83 0.16 -2.04
C SER A 342 17.82 1.21 -2.50
N GLN A 343 17.46 2.18 -1.64
CA GLN A 343 16.57 3.29 -1.99
C GLN A 343 17.14 4.26 -3.06
N GLN A 344 18.42 4.12 -3.43
CA GLN A 344 19.02 4.86 -4.54
C GLN A 344 19.13 4.02 -5.81
N CYS A 345 18.90 2.70 -5.73
CA CYS A 345 19.02 1.78 -6.85
C CYS A 345 17.75 1.77 -7.71
N ILE A 346 17.88 2.05 -9.01
CA ILE A 346 16.73 2.10 -9.93
C ILE A 346 15.95 0.77 -10.01
N HIS A 347 16.62 -0.38 -9.85
CA HIS A 347 15.93 -1.68 -9.84
C HIS A 347 15.04 -1.85 -8.61
N SER A 348 15.50 -1.37 -7.45
CA SER A 348 14.77 -1.48 -6.19
C SER A 348 13.61 -0.50 -6.13
N VAL A 349 13.88 0.78 -6.41
CA VAL A 349 12.86 1.84 -6.43
C VAL A 349 11.86 1.63 -7.56
N GLY A 350 12.34 1.22 -8.73
CA GLY A 350 11.52 0.90 -9.90
C GLY A 350 10.76 -0.42 -9.78
N LYS A 351 11.13 -1.28 -8.81
CA LYS A 351 10.57 -2.63 -8.61
C LYS A 351 10.62 -3.47 -9.88
N TYR A 352 11.83 -3.64 -10.41
CA TYR A 352 12.09 -4.38 -11.65
C TYR A 352 12.38 -5.84 -11.33
N PHE A 353 11.49 -6.72 -11.74
CA PHE A 353 11.62 -8.15 -11.50
C PHE A 353 12.24 -8.88 -12.70
N LEU A 354 12.80 -10.05 -12.43
CA LEU A 354 13.39 -10.92 -13.41
C LEU A 354 12.90 -12.36 -13.20
N ILE A 355 12.57 -13.04 -14.29
CA ILE A 355 12.33 -14.48 -14.32
C ILE A 355 13.52 -15.16 -14.98
N ASN A 356 14.19 -16.06 -14.25
CA ASN A 356 15.25 -16.94 -14.75
C ASN A 356 15.00 -18.36 -14.24
N GLU A 357 15.16 -19.37 -15.09
CA GLU A 357 15.02 -20.80 -14.73
C GLU A 357 13.74 -21.08 -13.91
N GLY A 358 12.63 -20.40 -14.23
CA GLY A 358 11.35 -20.58 -13.56
C GLY A 358 11.21 -19.93 -12.17
N GLU A 359 12.13 -19.06 -11.79
CA GLU A 359 12.09 -18.30 -10.53
C GLU A 359 11.94 -16.79 -10.78
N LEU A 360 11.05 -16.12 -10.05
CA LEU A 360 10.89 -14.67 -10.06
C LEU A 360 11.75 -14.04 -8.95
N HIS A 361 12.59 -13.07 -9.31
CA HIS A 361 13.56 -12.40 -8.45
C HIS A 361 13.48 -10.88 -8.56
N SER A 362 13.97 -10.18 -7.54
CA SER A 362 14.01 -8.70 -7.49
C SER A 362 15.08 -8.05 -8.40
N CYS A 363 16.02 -8.84 -8.92
CA CYS A 363 16.94 -8.46 -10.01
C CYS A 363 17.83 -9.65 -10.44
N SER A 364 18.56 -9.49 -11.55
CA SER A 364 19.52 -10.49 -12.05
C SER A 364 20.61 -10.89 -11.05
N ARG A 365 21.05 -9.94 -10.20
CA ARG A 365 22.06 -10.23 -9.18
C ARG A 365 21.50 -11.03 -8.01
N SER A 366 20.21 -10.88 -7.70
CA SER A 366 19.53 -11.70 -6.68
C SER A 366 19.53 -13.16 -7.11
N TYR A 367 18.99 -13.41 -8.31
CA TYR A 367 19.00 -14.73 -8.92
C TYR A 367 20.40 -15.33 -9.01
N TRP A 368 21.35 -14.59 -9.61
CA TRP A 368 22.70 -15.11 -9.83
C TRP A 368 23.41 -15.51 -8.53
N ARG A 369 23.37 -14.66 -7.48
CA ARG A 369 24.03 -14.95 -6.21
C ARG A 369 23.41 -16.16 -5.49
N MET A 370 22.08 -16.27 -5.50
CA MET A 370 21.39 -17.43 -4.93
C MET A 370 21.70 -18.71 -5.73
N ARG A 371 21.69 -18.63 -7.06
CA ARG A 371 22.03 -19.75 -7.96
C ARG A 371 23.44 -20.27 -7.74
N GLN A 372 24.42 -19.38 -7.54
CA GLN A 372 25.82 -19.74 -7.33
C GLN A 372 26.14 -20.11 -5.87
N GLY A 373 25.17 -20.04 -4.95
CA GLY A 373 25.40 -20.30 -3.53
C GLY A 373 26.24 -19.24 -2.82
N ILE A 374 26.37 -18.04 -3.42
CA ILE A 374 27.09 -16.90 -2.82
C ILE A 374 26.31 -16.35 -1.62
N ILE A 375 24.98 -16.34 -1.73
CA ILE A 375 24.05 -16.04 -0.64
C ILE A 375 23.06 -17.21 -0.50
N PRO A 376 22.53 -17.48 0.70
CA PRO A 376 21.52 -18.52 0.87
C PRO A 376 20.23 -18.18 0.09
N LYS A 377 19.52 -19.23 -0.36
CA LYS A 377 18.16 -19.06 -0.88
C LYS A 377 17.24 -18.63 0.27
N ASN A 378 16.66 -17.44 0.16
CA ASN A 378 15.69 -16.92 1.11
C ASN A 378 14.28 -17.00 0.49
N PRO A 379 13.36 -17.82 1.03
CA PRO A 379 12.01 -18.01 0.47
C PRO A 379 11.15 -16.74 0.48
N GLU A 380 11.56 -15.69 1.19
CA GLU A 380 10.88 -14.39 1.19
C GLU A 380 11.39 -13.42 0.08
N GLU A 381 12.47 -13.77 -0.61
CA GLU A 381 13.16 -12.88 -1.57
C GLU A 381 13.16 -13.37 -3.02
N TYR A 382 12.51 -14.50 -3.29
CA TYR A 382 12.23 -15.01 -4.63
C TYR A 382 10.96 -15.87 -4.63
N VAL A 383 10.37 -16.07 -5.82
CA VAL A 383 9.20 -16.94 -5.99
C VAL A 383 9.54 -18.06 -6.96
N PRO A 384 9.56 -19.33 -6.52
CA PRO A 384 9.69 -20.48 -7.42
C PRO A 384 8.37 -20.70 -8.17
N LEU A 385 8.22 -20.09 -9.35
CA LEU A 385 6.97 -20.13 -10.12
C LEU A 385 6.59 -21.57 -10.46
N MET A 386 7.59 -22.42 -10.74
CA MET A 386 7.42 -23.79 -11.21
C MET A 386 7.17 -24.82 -10.11
N ASP A 387 7.35 -24.48 -8.84
CA ASP A 387 7.15 -25.40 -7.72
C ASP A 387 5.65 -25.55 -7.41
N GLN A 388 5.09 -26.72 -7.69
CA GLN A 388 3.67 -27.00 -7.47
C GLN A 388 3.33 -27.30 -6.01
N ALA A 389 4.33 -27.56 -5.16
CA ALA A 389 4.10 -27.80 -3.73
C ALA A 389 3.69 -26.53 -2.99
N ILE A 390 4.06 -25.35 -3.52
CA ILE A 390 3.75 -24.05 -2.92
C ILE A 390 2.44 -23.52 -3.50
N PRO A 391 1.40 -23.28 -2.67
CA PRO A 391 0.12 -22.74 -3.11
C PRO A 391 0.26 -21.37 -3.79
N VAL A 392 -0.62 -21.08 -4.75
CA VAL A 392 -0.63 -19.80 -5.48
C VAL A 392 -0.72 -18.60 -4.53
N GLU A 393 -1.59 -18.66 -3.51
CA GLU A 393 -1.74 -17.52 -2.58
C GLU A 393 -0.48 -17.28 -1.73
N GLU A 394 0.26 -18.33 -1.39
CA GLU A 394 1.55 -18.19 -0.69
C GLU A 394 2.59 -17.51 -1.60
N LYS A 395 2.66 -17.92 -2.87
CA LYS A 395 3.48 -17.23 -3.87
C LYS A 395 3.08 -15.77 -4.03
N ARG A 396 1.76 -15.46 -4.05
CA ARG A 396 1.23 -14.08 -4.11
C ARG A 396 1.69 -13.25 -2.93
N GLU A 397 1.63 -13.82 -1.73
CA GLU A 397 2.10 -13.15 -0.53
C GLU A 397 3.60 -12.85 -0.57
N THR A 398 4.41 -13.78 -1.08
CA THR A 398 5.84 -13.51 -1.30
C THR A 398 6.07 -12.37 -2.30
N VAL A 399 5.32 -12.31 -3.41
CA VAL A 399 5.42 -11.16 -4.33
C VAL A 399 5.05 -9.85 -3.64
N ARG A 400 3.99 -9.84 -2.82
CA ARG A 400 3.58 -8.64 -2.04
C ARG A 400 4.67 -8.21 -1.08
N LYS A 401 5.31 -9.15 -0.37
CA LYS A 401 6.46 -8.87 0.50
C LYS A 401 7.63 -8.27 -0.29
N MET A 402 8.01 -8.87 -1.42
CA MET A 402 9.08 -8.34 -2.28
C MET A 402 8.78 -6.93 -2.80
N LEU A 403 7.51 -6.61 -3.06
CA LEU A 403 7.08 -5.28 -3.49
C LEU A 403 7.29 -4.21 -2.40
N ILE A 404 7.03 -4.52 -1.13
CA ILE A 404 7.20 -3.57 -0.02
C ILE A 404 8.61 -3.58 0.59
N GLN A 405 9.38 -4.65 0.36
CA GLN A 405 10.73 -4.81 0.89
C GLN A 405 11.65 -3.69 0.39
N LYS A 406 12.39 -3.06 1.32
CA LYS A 406 13.32 -1.97 0.99
C LYS A 406 14.61 -2.48 0.36
N SER A 407 15.13 -3.62 0.80
CA SER A 407 16.33 -4.26 0.28
C SER A 407 16.30 -5.77 0.51
N SER A 408 16.95 -6.54 -0.36
CA SER A 408 17.16 -7.98 -0.19
C SER A 408 18.58 -8.30 0.30
N GLU A 409 18.86 -9.55 0.67
CA GLU A 409 20.21 -9.96 1.05
C GLU A 409 21.22 -9.71 -0.08
N SER A 410 20.79 -9.89 -1.33
CA SER A 410 21.62 -9.57 -2.49
C SER A 410 22.08 -8.10 -2.55
N CYS A 411 21.32 -7.17 -1.94
CA CYS A 411 21.72 -5.77 -1.84
C CYS A 411 22.96 -5.58 -0.97
N ALA A 412 23.19 -6.41 0.06
CA ALA A 412 24.38 -6.32 0.92
C ALA A 412 25.70 -6.56 0.16
N HIS A 413 25.63 -7.19 -1.01
CA HIS A 413 26.76 -7.54 -1.86
C HIS A 413 26.88 -6.62 -3.10
N CYS A 414 26.06 -5.57 -3.20
CA CYS A 414 25.89 -4.76 -4.40
C CYS A 414 26.21 -3.29 -4.16
N VAL A 415 26.67 -2.60 -5.21
CA VAL A 415 26.85 -1.13 -5.20
C VAL A 415 25.60 -0.35 -5.61
N GLY A 416 24.58 -1.07 -6.11
CA GLY A 416 23.34 -0.51 -6.66
C GLY A 416 23.52 0.08 -8.07
N LEU A 417 22.45 0.07 -8.87
CA LEU A 417 22.40 0.85 -10.11
C LEU A 417 21.92 2.26 -9.76
N ARG A 418 22.87 3.11 -9.36
CA ARG A 418 22.63 4.45 -8.80
C ARG A 418 23.70 5.45 -9.25
N ASN A 419 23.45 6.73 -9.01
CA ASN A 419 24.42 7.79 -9.28
C ASN A 419 25.62 7.70 -8.31
N GLY A 420 26.76 8.23 -8.72
CA GLY A 420 27.99 8.22 -7.92
C GLY A 420 28.75 6.89 -7.87
N VAL A 421 28.32 5.88 -8.64
CA VAL A 421 29.06 4.63 -8.83
C VAL A 421 29.92 4.72 -10.09
N LYS A 422 31.16 4.21 -10.02
CA LYS A 422 32.09 4.20 -11.15
C LYS A 422 31.46 3.51 -12.36
N ARG A 423 31.57 4.17 -13.52
CA ARG A 423 31.10 3.66 -14.80
C ARG A 423 32.25 3.03 -15.59
N CYS A 424 31.91 2.04 -16.39
CA CYS A 424 32.80 1.27 -17.25
C CYS A 424 32.27 1.30 -18.67
N TYR A 425 33.18 1.17 -19.64
CA TYR A 425 32.78 1.09 -21.05
C TYR A 425 31.92 -0.16 -21.29
N PRO A 426 30.73 -0.02 -21.92
CA PRO A 426 29.86 -1.15 -22.21
C PRO A 426 30.48 -2.20 -23.12
N ALA A 427 30.00 -3.44 -23.01
CA ALA A 427 30.30 -4.52 -23.96
C ALA A 427 31.79 -4.79 -24.25
N GLU A 428 32.71 -4.49 -23.31
CA GLU A 428 34.07 -5.05 -23.36
C GLU A 428 33.97 -6.59 -23.36
N GLN A 429 34.58 -7.25 -24.34
CA GLN A 429 34.48 -8.70 -24.51
C GLN A 429 35.53 -9.43 -23.67
N LEU A 430 35.16 -10.57 -23.09
CA LEU A 430 36.14 -11.52 -22.55
C LEU A 430 36.95 -12.16 -23.69
N PRO A 431 38.22 -12.54 -23.42
CA PRO A 431 39.06 -13.22 -24.40
C PRO A 431 38.51 -14.58 -24.85
#